data_AF-A0A7C8B6C9-F1
#
_entry.id   AF-A0A7C8B6C9-F1
#
_cell.length_a   1.000
_cell.length_b   1.000
_cell.length_c   1.000
_cell.angle_alpha   90.00
_cell.angle_beta   90.00
_cell.angle_gamma   90.00
#
_symmetry.space_group_name_H-M   'P 1'
#
loop_
_entity.id
_entity.type
_entity.pdbx_description
1 polymer ?
#
loop_
_entity_poly.entity_id
_entity_poly.type
_entity_poly.pdbx_seq_one_letter_code
_entity_poly.pdbx_strand_id
1 'polypeptide(L)'
;MFLFIIALLLGLIPASIAQKKGHSFSTFWLYGTLLFVIALPHALLIRPVPEIEEAQALAAGGRKCPHCAEIIKSAAKVCRFCGRDV
;
A
#
# COMPACT_ATOMS: atom_id res chain seq x y z
N MET A 1 33.74 -6.47 -5.76
CA MET A 1 33.28 -6.48 -4.35
C MET A 1 32.34 -5.31 -4.05
N PHE A 2 32.78 -4.05 -4.21
CA PHE A 2 32.00 -2.85 -3.86
C PHE A 2 30.64 -2.71 -4.57
N LEU A 3 30.55 -3.03 -5.86
CA LEU A 3 29.31 -2.93 -6.64
C LEU A 3 28.19 -3.85 -6.12
N PHE A 4 28.53 -5.02 -5.58
CA PHE A 4 27.55 -5.95 -5.00
C PHE A 4 26.95 -5.39 -3.71
N ILE A 5 27.76 -4.72 -2.89
CA ILE A 5 27.31 -4.07 -1.66
C ILE A 5 26.34 -2.93 -1.99
N ILE A 6 26.65 -2.13 -3.01
CA ILE A 6 25.74 -1.07 -3.48
C ILE A 6 24.42 -1.65 -3.98
N ALA A 7 24.45 -2.71 -4.80
CA ALA A 7 23.24 -3.33 -5.32
C ALA A 7 22.34 -3.89 -4.19
N LEU A 8 22.96 -4.51 -3.17
CA LEU A 8 22.25 -5.00 -1.99
C LEU A 8 21.58 -3.85 -1.23
N LEU A 9 22.28 -2.73 -1.04
CA LEU A 9 21.75 -1.53 -0.37
C LEU A 9 20.64 -0.86 -1.17
N LEU A 10 20.79 -0.73 -2.49
CA LEU A 10 19.77 -0.15 -3.36
C LEU A 10 18.48 -0.98 -3.36
N GLY A 11 18.58 -2.31 -3.29
CA GLY A 11 17.42 -3.22 -3.19
C GLY A 11 16.56 -2.99 -1.94
N LEU A 12 17.08 -2.38 -0.87
CA LEU A 12 16.26 -2.05 0.31
C LEU A 12 15.21 -0.98 0.03
N ILE A 13 15.42 -0.10 -0.96
CA ILE A 13 14.49 0.98 -1.29
C ILE A 13 13.13 0.42 -1.77
N PRO A 14 13.05 -0.34 -2.89
CA PRO A 14 11.79 -0.92 -3.33
C PRO A 14 11.22 -1.90 -2.31
N ALA A 15 12.05 -2.61 -1.55
CA ALA A 15 11.61 -3.51 -0.49
C ALA A 15 10.87 -2.80 0.65
N SER A 16 11.40 -1.66 1.12
CA SER A 16 10.74 -0.87 2.16
C SER A 16 9.44 -0.22 1.66
N ILE A 17 9.40 0.25 0.41
CA ILE A 17 8.18 0.80 -0.20
C ILE A 17 7.08 -0.27 -0.29
N ALA A 18 7.44 -1.47 -0.77
CA ALA A 18 6.51 -2.59 -0.89
C ALA A 18 6.01 -3.06 0.48
N GLN A 19 6.88 -3.12 1.49
CA GLN A 19 6.52 -3.50 2.86
C GLN A 19 5.50 -2.54 3.47
N LYS A 20 5.64 -1.23 3.27
CA LYS A 20 4.65 -0.23 3.73
C LYS A 20 3.27 -0.41 3.09
N LYS A 21 3.22 -1.06 1.92
CA LYS A 21 2.01 -1.40 1.18
C LYS A 21 1.48 -2.81 1.52
N GLY A 22 2.09 -3.50 2.48
CA GLY A 22 1.70 -4.86 2.92
C GLY A 22 2.22 -6.00 2.03
N HIS A 23 3.13 -5.72 1.09
CA HIS A 23 3.77 -6.76 0.29
C HIS A 23 5.00 -7.35 0.99
N SER A 24 5.40 -8.55 0.58
CA SER A 24 6.54 -9.26 1.17
C SER A 24 7.87 -8.55 0.90
N PHE A 25 8.56 -8.17 1.98
CA PHE A 25 9.87 -7.49 1.93
C PHE A 25 10.92 -8.32 1.17
N SER A 26 11.04 -9.62 1.46
CA SER A 26 12.06 -10.50 0.89
C SER A 26 11.96 -10.63 -0.63
N THR A 27 10.74 -10.79 -1.15
CA THR A 27 10.49 -10.88 -2.60
C THR A 27 10.89 -9.60 -3.31
N PHE A 28 10.50 -8.43 -2.77
CA PHE A 28 10.86 -7.14 -3.36
C PHE A 28 12.33 -6.77 -3.16
N TRP A 29 12.96 -7.25 -2.10
CA TRP A 29 14.39 -7.06 -1.89
C TRP A 29 15.20 -7.87 -2.90
N LEU A 30 14.93 -9.17 -3.04
CA LEU A 30 15.61 -10.01 -4.04
C LEU A 30 15.35 -9.48 -5.45
N TYR A 31 14.10 -9.12 -5.75
CA TYR A 31 13.72 -8.53 -7.03
C TYR A 31 14.39 -7.17 -7.27
N GLY A 32 14.48 -6.33 -6.24
CA GLY A 32 15.12 -5.01 -6.29
C GLY A 32 16.63 -5.07 -6.43
N THR A 33 17.28 -6.06 -5.82
CA THR A 33 18.72 -6.28 -5.96
C THR A 33 19.09 -6.81 -7.36
N LEU A 34 18.24 -7.64 -7.99
CA LEU A 34 18.47 -8.16 -9.34
C LEU A 34 18.05 -7.17 -10.45
N LEU A 35 16.90 -6.50 -10.31
CA LEU A 35 16.24 -5.73 -11.37
C LEU A 35 15.79 -4.35 -10.87
N PHE A 36 16.69 -3.59 -10.26
CA PHE A 36 16.40 -2.31 -9.61
C PHE A 36 15.58 -1.33 -10.47
N VAL A 37 15.95 -1.17 -11.75
CA VAL A 37 15.31 -0.24 -12.68
C VAL A 37 13.82 -0.55 -12.89
N ILE A 38 13.43 -1.82 -12.83
CA ILE A 38 12.04 -2.28 -13.01
C ILE A 38 11.33 -2.37 -11.66
N ALA A 39 12.04 -2.84 -10.62
CA ALA A 39 11.50 -3.04 -9.29
C ALA A 39 11.04 -1.73 -8.63
N LEU A 40 11.77 -0.62 -8.86
CA LEU A 40 11.44 0.67 -8.26
C LEU A 40 10.12 1.25 -8.79
N PRO A 41 9.88 1.42 -10.12
CA PRO A 41 8.58 1.80 -10.63
C PRO A 41 7.46 0.84 -10.21
N HIS A 42 7.73 -0.47 -10.21
CA HIS A 42 6.74 -1.47 -9.81
C HIS A 42 6.33 -1.32 -8.35
N ALA A 43 7.29 -1.14 -7.43
CA ALA A 43 7.00 -0.90 -6.01
C ALA A 43 6.27 0.43 -5.78
N LEU A 44 6.50 1.44 -6.63
CA LEU A 44 5.83 2.73 -6.52
C LEU A 44 4.39 2.71 -7.04
N LEU A 45 4.13 2.00 -8.14
CA LEU A 45 2.82 1.92 -8.79
C LEU A 45 1.89 0.86 -8.18
N ILE A 46 2.44 -0.18 -7.56
CA ILE A 46 1.62 -1.24 -6.95
C ILE A 46 0.73 -0.65 -5.85
N ARG A 47 -0.53 -1.10 -5.80
CA ARG A 47 -1.45 -0.70 -4.74
C ARG A 47 -1.15 -1.43 -3.42
N PRO A 48 -1.48 -0.82 -2.27
CA PRO A 48 -1.47 -1.54 -1.01
C PRO A 48 -2.41 -2.74 -1.06
N VAL A 49 -2.12 -3.76 -0.25
CA VAL A 49 -3.05 -4.88 -0.04
C VAL A 49 -4.35 -4.37 0.60
N PRO A 50 -5.50 -5.05 0.39
CA PRO A 50 -6.81 -4.54 0.82
C PRO A 50 -6.86 -4.15 2.31
N GLU A 51 -6.22 -4.93 3.17
CA GLU A 51 -6.17 -4.68 4.62
C GLU A 51 -5.48 -3.36 4.97
N ILE A 52 -4.37 -3.04 4.29
CA ILE A 52 -3.63 -1.80 4.48
C ILE A 52 -4.40 -0.62 3.84
N GLU A 53 -5.02 -0.84 2.68
CA GLU A 53 -5.85 0.15 2.01
C GLU A 53 -7.05 0.56 2.87
N GLU A 54 -7.77 -0.41 3.46
CA GLU A 54 -8.86 -0.17 4.39
C GLU A 54 -8.40 0.58 5.65
N ALA A 55 -7.30 0.14 6.27
CA ALA A 55 -6.76 0.79 7.46
C ALA A 55 -6.33 2.24 7.18
N GLN A 56 -5.73 2.51 6.02
CA GLN A 56 -5.38 3.86 5.58
C GLN A 56 -6.63 4.71 5.32
N ALA A 57 -7.66 4.15 4.69
CA ALA A 57 -8.92 4.86 4.45
C ALA A 57 -9.65 5.23 5.76
N LEU A 58 -9.61 4.34 6.75
CA LEU A 58 -10.12 4.62 8.10
C LEU A 58 -9.28 5.68 8.82
N ALA A 59 -7.94 5.56 8.77
CA ALA A 59 -7.02 6.53 9.37
C ALA A 59 -7.09 7.92 8.72
N ALA A 60 -7.40 8.00 7.43
CA ALA A 60 -7.63 9.25 6.70
C ALA A 60 -8.98 9.92 7.00
N GLY A 61 -9.70 9.47 8.04
CA GLY A 61 -10.98 10.03 8.46
C GLY A 61 -12.19 9.35 7.82
N GLY A 62 -12.04 8.12 7.33
CA GLY A 62 -13.15 7.27 6.91
C GLY A 62 -13.80 6.53 8.09
N ARG A 63 -15.05 6.12 7.91
CA ARG A 63 -15.77 5.19 8.81
C ARG A 63 -16.54 4.17 7.97
N LYS A 64 -16.77 2.97 8.51
CA LYS A 64 -17.64 1.98 7.85
C LYS A 64 -19.11 2.38 8.03
N CYS A 65 -19.89 2.31 6.96
CA CYS A 65 -21.34 2.52 7.00
C CYS A 65 -22.03 1.37 7.78
N PRO A 66 -22.91 1.64 8.74
CA PRO A 66 -23.57 0.58 9.53
C PRO A 66 -24.53 -0.29 8.72
N HIS A 67 -24.96 0.17 7.54
CA HIS A 67 -25.95 -0.53 6.71
C HIS A 67 -25.36 -1.38 5.59
N CYS A 68 -24.22 -0.97 5.01
CA CYS A 68 -23.63 -1.67 3.85
C CYS A 68 -22.13 -1.96 4.01
N ALA A 69 -21.53 -1.66 5.17
CA ALA A 69 -20.13 -1.90 5.52
C ALA A 69 -19.07 -1.19 4.66
N GLU A 70 -19.47 -0.44 3.64
CA GLU A 70 -18.56 0.32 2.77
C GLU A 70 -17.93 1.51 3.51
N ILE A 71 -16.69 1.86 3.14
CA ILE A 71 -15.99 3.00 3.76
C ILE A 71 -16.51 4.32 3.17
N ILE A 72 -17.00 5.18 4.06
CA ILE A 72 -17.51 6.53 3.75
C ILE A 72 -16.71 7.58 4.52
N LYS A 73 -16.76 8.83 4.06
CA LYS A 73 -16.18 9.96 4.82
C LYS A 73 -16.88 10.07 6.18
N SER A 74 -16.13 10.33 7.24
CA SER A 74 -16.67 10.55 8.59
C SER A 74 -17.76 11.64 8.65
N ALA A 75 -17.62 12.69 7.84
CA ALA A 75 -18.58 13.79 7.74
C ALA A 75 -19.78 13.53 6.81
N ALA A 76 -19.89 12.33 6.20
CA ALA A 76 -21.04 12.01 5.36
C ALA A 76 -22.30 11.88 6.22
N LYS A 77 -23.38 12.58 5.83
CA LYS A 77 -24.72 12.42 6.43
C LYS A 77 -25.55 11.35 5.72
N VAL A 78 -25.29 11.16 4.42
CA VAL A 78 -25.94 10.15 3.57
C VAL A 78 -24.86 9.30 2.92
N CYS A 79 -25.00 7.99 2.97
CA CYS A 79 -24.09 7.06 2.34
C CYS A 79 -24.22 7.11 0.80
N ARG A 80 -23.10 7.35 0.09
CA ARG A 80 -23.05 7.36 -1.38
C ARG A 80 -23.39 5.99 -2.02
N PHE A 81 -23.22 4.90 -1.29
CA PHE A 81 -23.35 3.55 -1.83
C PHE A 81 -24.74 2.95 -1.63
N CYS A 82 -25.34 3.11 -0.44
CA CYS A 82 -26.68 2.57 -0.16
C CYS A 82 -27.78 3.62 -0.03
N GLY A 83 -27.46 4.92 -0.03
CA GLY A 83 -28.44 6.01 0.01
C GLY A 83 -29.14 6.23 1.35
N ARG A 84 -28.79 5.49 2.40
CA ARG A 84 -29.30 5.69 3.77
C ARG A 84 -28.52 6.75 4.55
N ASP A 85 -29.17 7.35 5.55
CA ASP A 85 -28.53 8.23 6.53
C ASP A 85 -27.57 7.46 7.45
N VAL A 86 -26.45 8.10 7.86
CA VAL A 86 -25.30 7.46 8.53
C VAL A 86 -24.64 8.35 9.59
#